data_AF-A0A1C2AIE3-F1
#
_entry.id   AF-A0A1C2AIE3-F1
#
_cell.length_a   1.000
_cell.length_b   1.000
_cell.length_c   1.000
_cell.angle_alpha   90.00
_cell.angle_beta   90.00
_cell.angle_gamma   90.00
#
_symmetry.space_group_name_H-M   'P 1'
#
loop_
_entity.id
_entity.type
_entity.pdbx_description
1 polymer ?
#
loop_
_entity_poly.entity_id
_entity_poly.type
_entity_poly.pdbx_seq_one_letter_code
_entity_poly.pdbx_strand_id
1 'polypeptide(L)'
;MKYKNPFFLKEKNIYLSDILKILGKNKSKKSIKINDISDLISANVNDISFINNLKYLEVLKKSKAKYIISNKLHYDKIKNFCYPILVNNVLKSVYAVTKLFYPNSLNDAVDYNVSHVNKKKFKKVKFGQNVLVGKNVKIGNNSLIGHNSIIESNVKIGSKCIIGNNVIIKNSIIGNNVRVLDGAIIGKKGFGFFPEKTKNTRYPHIGMVIIADNVEIGCNNTIDRGSLSNTIIGKNTFIDNQVHIAHNVNIGSNCVITGQVGFAGSSTIGNRVSIGGQAGISGHLKIGNNVQIGGGSGVVKNIPDNSKVMGYPAKDIRKFLKENR
;
A
#
# COMPACT_ATOMS: atom_id res chain seq x y z
N MET A 1 -9.62 4.66 -10.80
CA MET A 1 -8.67 5.31 -11.73
C MET A 1 -7.35 4.55 -11.70
N LYS A 2 -6.77 4.21 -12.86
CA LYS A 2 -5.45 3.54 -12.92
C LYS A 2 -4.37 4.61 -12.87
N TYR A 3 -3.71 4.77 -11.72
CA TYR A 3 -2.62 5.73 -11.58
C TYR A 3 -1.33 5.12 -12.09
N LYS A 4 -0.67 5.77 -13.06
CA LYS A 4 0.71 5.46 -13.41
C LYS A 4 1.60 5.88 -12.26
N ASN A 5 2.44 4.98 -11.75
CA ASN A 5 3.35 5.25 -10.66
C ASN A 5 4.47 6.22 -11.10
N PRO A 6 4.53 7.46 -10.55
CA PRO A 6 5.53 8.44 -10.94
C PRO A 6 6.78 8.44 -10.03
N PHE A 7 6.82 7.59 -9.00
CA PHE A 7 7.78 7.75 -7.90
C PHE A 7 9.06 6.96 -8.06
N PHE A 8 9.01 5.86 -8.80
CA PHE A 8 10.18 5.02 -9.05
C PHE A 8 10.55 5.08 -10.52
N LEU A 9 11.81 5.40 -10.79
CA LEU A 9 12.39 5.25 -12.11
C LEU A 9 12.58 3.76 -12.37
N LYS A 10 12.04 3.31 -13.51
CA LYS A 10 12.15 1.91 -13.94
C LYS A 10 13.11 1.77 -15.11
N GLU A 11 13.82 0.65 -15.12
CA GLU A 11 14.53 0.18 -16.30
C GLU A 11 13.53 -0.14 -17.42
N LYS A 12 13.82 0.37 -18.63
CA LYS A 12 12.88 0.33 -19.76
C LYS A 12 13.14 -0.76 -20.78
N ASN A 13 14.32 -1.40 -20.73
CA ASN A 13 14.79 -2.35 -21.73
C ASN A 13 14.98 -3.74 -21.10
N ILE A 14 13.92 -4.26 -20.51
CA ILE A 14 13.89 -5.60 -19.93
C ILE A 14 13.07 -6.52 -20.83
N TYR A 15 13.64 -7.66 -21.17
CA TYR A 15 13.02 -8.70 -21.97
C TYR A 15 12.75 -9.94 -21.14
N LEU A 16 11.82 -10.78 -21.59
CA LEU A 16 11.50 -12.05 -20.94
C LEU A 16 12.74 -12.93 -20.78
N SER A 17 13.70 -12.88 -21.72
CA SER A 17 14.98 -13.58 -21.62
C SER A 17 15.80 -13.18 -20.39
N ASP A 18 15.79 -11.90 -20.03
CA ASP A 18 16.54 -11.38 -18.88
C ASP A 18 15.91 -11.87 -17.56
N ILE A 19 14.58 -11.87 -17.52
CA ILE A 19 13.80 -12.41 -16.40
C ILE A 19 14.04 -13.91 -16.25
N LEU A 20 13.98 -14.68 -17.34
CA LEU A 20 14.22 -16.12 -17.29
C LEU A 20 15.66 -16.42 -16.83
N LYS A 21 16.65 -15.63 -17.28
CA LYS A 21 18.05 -15.75 -16.84
C LYS A 21 18.20 -15.54 -15.33
N ILE A 22 17.66 -14.46 -14.77
CA ILE A 22 17.77 -14.19 -13.31
C ILE A 22 17.01 -15.22 -12.45
N LEU A 23 15.98 -15.87 -13.03
CA LEU A 23 15.22 -16.94 -12.38
C LEU A 23 15.80 -18.35 -12.59
N GLY A 24 16.97 -18.47 -13.25
CA GLY A 24 17.62 -19.76 -13.52
C GLY A 24 16.81 -20.64 -14.48
N LYS A 25 16.16 -20.05 -15.48
CA LYS A 25 15.35 -20.73 -16.49
C LYS A 25 15.95 -20.60 -17.89
N ASN A 26 15.61 -21.56 -18.74
CA ASN A 26 16.06 -21.57 -20.14
C ASN A 26 15.61 -20.29 -20.86
N LYS A 27 16.50 -19.74 -21.70
CA LYS A 27 16.20 -18.52 -22.46
C LYS A 27 15.06 -18.77 -23.46
N SER A 28 14.14 -17.82 -23.55
CA SER A 28 13.21 -17.74 -24.67
C SER A 28 13.98 -17.37 -25.94
N LYS A 29 13.72 -18.07 -27.06
CA LYS A 29 14.22 -17.68 -28.39
C LYS A 29 13.56 -16.41 -28.94
N LYS A 30 12.38 -16.04 -28.41
CA LYS A 30 11.62 -14.85 -28.82
C LYS A 30 12.01 -13.64 -27.97
N SER A 31 12.31 -12.51 -28.63
CA SER A 31 12.51 -11.21 -28.00
C SER A 31 11.17 -10.59 -27.61
N ILE A 32 10.78 -10.79 -26.34
CA ILE A 32 9.50 -10.30 -25.81
C ILE A 32 9.81 -9.26 -24.75
N LYS A 33 9.46 -8.01 -25.02
CA LYS A 33 9.66 -6.90 -24.08
C LYS A 33 8.65 -6.99 -22.94
N ILE A 34 9.13 -6.91 -21.71
CA ILE A 34 8.30 -6.84 -20.50
C ILE A 34 8.39 -5.42 -19.95
N ASN A 35 7.23 -4.79 -19.78
CA ASN A 35 7.14 -3.38 -19.45
C ASN A 35 7.29 -3.10 -17.95
N ASP A 36 6.85 -4.03 -17.11
CA ASP A 36 6.84 -3.86 -15.65
C ASP A 36 6.62 -5.19 -14.93
N ILE A 37 6.78 -5.15 -13.60
CA ILE A 37 6.21 -6.13 -12.68
C ILE A 37 5.01 -5.53 -11.96
N SER A 38 3.88 -6.25 -11.91
CA SER A 38 2.64 -5.73 -11.32
C SER A 38 1.83 -6.82 -10.64
N ASP A 39 0.91 -6.44 -9.76
CA ASP A 39 -0.06 -7.37 -9.20
C ASP A 39 -1.09 -7.84 -10.24
N LEU A 40 -1.81 -8.93 -9.94
CA LEU A 40 -2.76 -9.56 -10.86
C LEU A 40 -3.93 -8.65 -11.26
N ILE A 41 -4.27 -7.64 -10.45
CA ILE A 41 -5.41 -6.75 -10.68
C ILE A 41 -5.00 -5.61 -11.63
N SER A 42 -3.81 -5.05 -11.42
CA SER A 42 -3.33 -3.85 -12.10
C SER A 42 -2.46 -4.13 -13.32
N ALA A 43 -1.96 -5.36 -13.49
CA ALA A 43 -1.10 -5.71 -14.61
C ALA A 43 -1.75 -5.51 -16.00
N ASN A 44 -0.93 -5.15 -16.98
CA ASN A 44 -1.27 -5.11 -18.39
C ASN A 44 -0.73 -6.34 -19.14
N VAL A 45 -1.04 -6.43 -20.43
CA VAL A 45 -0.67 -7.56 -21.30
C VAL A 45 0.83 -7.82 -21.36
N ASN A 46 1.64 -6.77 -21.28
CA ASN A 46 3.11 -6.85 -21.36
C ASN A 46 3.80 -6.70 -19.99
N ASP A 47 3.05 -6.80 -18.90
CA ASP A 47 3.63 -6.83 -17.55
C ASP A 47 3.81 -8.30 -17.11
N ILE A 48 4.79 -8.56 -16.27
CA ILE A 48 4.92 -9.85 -15.56
C ILE A 48 4.18 -9.75 -14.22
N SER A 49 3.53 -10.84 -13.80
CA SER A 49 2.90 -10.93 -12.48
C SER A 49 3.23 -12.24 -11.80
N PHE A 50 2.58 -12.52 -10.67
CA PHE A 50 2.84 -13.71 -9.86
C PHE A 50 1.61 -14.18 -9.11
N ILE A 51 1.61 -15.47 -8.75
CA ILE A 51 0.64 -16.07 -7.85
C ILE A 51 1.36 -16.97 -6.85
N ASN A 52 1.31 -16.61 -5.56
CA ASN A 52 1.92 -17.39 -4.49
C ASN A 52 0.90 -18.27 -3.73
N ASN A 53 -0.40 -17.98 -3.83
CA ASN A 53 -1.46 -18.73 -3.15
C ASN A 53 -2.69 -18.83 -4.06
N LEU A 54 -3.28 -20.03 -4.12
CA LEU A 54 -4.45 -20.32 -4.97
C LEU A 54 -5.71 -19.55 -4.59
N LYS A 55 -5.78 -18.92 -3.41
CA LYS A 55 -6.87 -17.99 -3.07
C LYS A 55 -7.03 -16.82 -4.06
N TYR A 56 -6.00 -16.54 -4.86
CA TYR A 56 -6.00 -15.52 -5.90
C TYR A 56 -6.31 -16.07 -7.30
N LEU A 57 -6.73 -17.33 -7.45
CA LEU A 57 -7.02 -17.95 -8.75
C LEU A 57 -8.10 -17.20 -9.53
N GLU A 58 -9.17 -16.77 -8.86
CA GLU A 58 -10.23 -15.97 -9.49
C GLU A 58 -9.77 -14.59 -9.95
N VAL A 59 -8.73 -14.05 -9.29
CA VAL A 59 -8.09 -12.79 -9.71
C VAL A 59 -7.21 -13.04 -10.93
N LEU A 60 -6.44 -14.14 -10.94
CA LEU A 60 -5.61 -14.54 -12.07
C LEU A 60 -6.44 -14.72 -13.35
N LYS A 61 -7.59 -15.38 -13.27
CA LYS A 61 -8.50 -15.58 -14.42
C LYS A 61 -8.93 -14.27 -15.09
N LYS A 62 -8.96 -13.17 -14.33
CA LYS A 62 -9.34 -11.83 -14.80
C LYS A 62 -8.12 -10.94 -15.12
N SER A 63 -6.92 -11.42 -14.86
CA SER A 63 -5.67 -10.68 -15.09
C SER A 63 -5.39 -10.56 -16.58
N LYS A 64 -4.76 -9.44 -16.97
CA LYS A 64 -4.27 -9.23 -18.34
C LYS A 64 -2.84 -9.75 -18.54
N ALA A 65 -2.10 -10.02 -17.45
CA ALA A 65 -0.72 -10.48 -17.53
C ALA A 65 -0.63 -11.88 -18.12
N LYS A 66 0.19 -12.04 -19.17
CA LYS A 66 0.40 -13.34 -19.81
C LYS A 66 1.41 -14.22 -19.09
N TYR A 67 2.47 -13.63 -18.53
CA TYR A 67 3.56 -14.35 -17.85
C TYR A 67 3.40 -14.26 -16.34
N ILE A 68 3.31 -15.42 -15.67
CA ILE A 68 3.01 -15.50 -14.24
C ILE A 68 4.05 -16.34 -13.52
N ILE A 69 4.79 -15.73 -12.58
CA ILE A 69 5.69 -16.45 -11.69
C ILE A 69 4.84 -17.24 -10.67
N SER A 70 5.07 -18.55 -10.58
CA SER A 70 4.29 -19.42 -9.69
C SER A 70 5.10 -20.63 -9.21
N ASN A 71 4.57 -21.35 -8.23
CA ASN A 71 5.11 -22.63 -7.79
C ASN A 71 4.65 -23.78 -8.72
N LYS A 72 5.49 -24.80 -8.91
CA LYS A 72 5.16 -26.03 -9.64
C LYS A 72 3.84 -26.67 -9.17
N LEU A 73 3.57 -26.65 -7.87
CA LEU A 73 2.34 -27.20 -7.26
C LEU A 73 1.04 -26.55 -7.77
N HIS A 74 1.11 -25.36 -8.37
CA HIS A 74 -0.06 -24.67 -8.92
C HIS A 74 -0.27 -24.90 -10.41
N TYR A 75 0.67 -25.57 -11.10
CA TYR A 75 0.73 -25.62 -12.57
C TYR A 75 -0.60 -26.03 -13.22
N ASP A 76 -1.18 -27.15 -12.82
CA ASP A 76 -2.42 -27.67 -13.42
C ASP A 76 -3.61 -26.73 -13.25
N LYS A 77 -3.63 -25.95 -12.17
CA LYS A 77 -4.71 -25.00 -11.87
C LYS A 77 -4.58 -23.69 -12.66
N ILE A 78 -3.40 -23.36 -13.18
CA ILE A 78 -3.12 -22.04 -13.79
C ILE A 78 -2.72 -22.07 -15.27
N LYS A 79 -2.27 -23.23 -15.79
CA LYS A 79 -1.73 -23.37 -17.15
C LYS A 79 -2.68 -22.97 -18.27
N ASN A 80 -4.00 -23.04 -18.04
CA ASN A 80 -5.01 -22.65 -19.03
C ASN A 80 -5.30 -21.14 -19.05
N PHE A 81 -4.78 -20.38 -18.08
CA PHE A 81 -5.07 -18.95 -17.94
C PHE A 81 -3.86 -18.05 -18.23
N CYS A 82 -2.65 -18.62 -18.24
CA CYS A 82 -1.40 -17.87 -18.38
C CYS A 82 -0.25 -18.77 -18.83
N TYR A 83 0.91 -18.18 -19.11
CA TYR A 83 2.20 -18.87 -19.26
C TYR A 83 2.93 -18.90 -17.92
N PRO A 84 2.95 -20.03 -17.19
CA PRO A 84 3.54 -20.09 -15.86
C PRO A 84 5.06 -20.18 -15.92
N ILE A 85 5.75 -19.32 -15.17
CA ILE A 85 7.19 -19.39 -14.92
C ILE A 85 7.38 -20.06 -13.55
N LEU A 86 7.66 -21.36 -13.58
CA LEU A 86 7.64 -22.22 -12.39
C LEU A 86 8.93 -22.10 -11.58
N VAL A 87 8.87 -21.59 -10.35
CA VAL A 87 10.00 -21.37 -9.45
C VAL A 87 9.79 -22.08 -8.11
N ASN A 88 10.87 -22.34 -7.37
CA ASN A 88 10.78 -22.97 -6.05
C ASN A 88 10.25 -21.99 -4.99
N ASN A 89 10.72 -20.74 -5.03
CA ASN A 89 10.29 -19.68 -4.11
C ASN A 89 9.78 -18.47 -4.91
N VAL A 90 8.45 -18.32 -4.95
CA VAL A 90 7.79 -17.25 -5.71
C VAL A 90 8.19 -15.88 -5.18
N LEU A 91 8.18 -15.65 -3.87
CA LEU A 91 8.44 -14.32 -3.31
C LEU A 91 9.88 -13.86 -3.53
N LYS A 92 10.88 -14.75 -3.37
CA LYS A 92 12.29 -14.44 -3.70
C LYS A 92 12.47 -14.16 -5.20
N SER A 93 11.75 -14.89 -6.05
CA SER A 93 11.76 -14.68 -7.50
C SER A 93 11.16 -13.33 -7.88
N VAL A 94 10.01 -12.98 -7.30
CA VAL A 94 9.37 -11.67 -7.47
C VAL A 94 10.28 -10.55 -6.97
N TYR A 95 10.98 -10.74 -5.84
CA TYR A 95 11.99 -9.80 -5.35
C TYR A 95 13.10 -9.56 -6.40
N ALA A 96 13.68 -10.62 -6.95
CA ALA A 96 14.76 -10.52 -7.94
C ALA A 96 14.30 -9.77 -9.20
N VAL A 97 13.10 -10.08 -9.70
CA VAL A 97 12.51 -9.39 -10.85
C VAL A 97 12.16 -7.94 -10.52
N THR A 98 11.64 -7.65 -9.32
CA THR A 98 11.37 -6.27 -8.89
C THR A 98 12.65 -5.45 -8.83
N LYS A 99 13.75 -6.02 -8.31
CA LYS A 99 15.06 -5.37 -8.28
C LYS A 99 15.62 -5.13 -9.68
N LEU A 100 15.35 -6.03 -10.63
CA LEU A 100 15.72 -5.86 -12.03
C LEU A 100 15.04 -4.61 -12.63
N PHE A 101 13.73 -4.42 -12.40
CA PHE A 101 13.01 -3.24 -12.87
C PHE A 101 13.35 -1.96 -12.08
N TYR A 102 13.59 -2.09 -10.78
CA TYR A 102 13.72 -0.96 -9.84
C TYR A 102 14.94 -1.13 -8.92
N PRO A 103 16.16 -0.97 -9.44
CA PRO A 103 17.39 -1.23 -8.68
C PRO A 103 17.55 -0.32 -7.45
N ASN A 104 17.01 0.90 -7.50
CA ASN A 104 17.11 1.90 -6.44
C ASN A 104 15.91 1.90 -5.45
N SER A 105 14.97 0.96 -5.58
CA SER A 105 13.74 0.90 -4.76
C SER A 105 13.95 0.67 -3.26
N LEU A 106 15.18 0.36 -2.83
CA LEU A 106 15.56 0.21 -1.42
C LEU A 106 16.20 1.48 -0.84
N ASN A 107 16.71 2.39 -1.69
CA ASN A 107 17.53 3.54 -1.30
C ASN A 107 16.72 4.84 -1.43
N ASP A 108 15.59 4.92 -0.72
CA ASP A 108 14.64 6.01 -0.88
C ASP A 108 14.14 6.61 0.44
N ALA A 109 14.92 6.44 1.51
CA ALA A 109 14.61 6.97 2.83
C ALA A 109 14.46 8.50 2.83
N VAL A 110 15.34 9.19 2.10
CA VAL A 110 15.44 10.66 2.03
C VAL A 110 15.31 11.12 0.58
N ASP A 111 14.53 12.18 0.35
CA ASP A 111 14.49 12.90 -0.93
C ASP A 111 15.31 14.19 -0.83
N TYR A 112 16.54 14.16 -1.36
CA TYR A 112 17.43 15.31 -1.39
C TYR A 112 17.02 16.41 -2.40
N ASN A 113 15.92 16.22 -3.14
CA ASN A 113 15.43 17.22 -4.09
C ASN A 113 14.40 18.19 -3.49
N VAL A 114 14.14 18.11 -2.18
CA VAL A 114 13.24 19.04 -1.50
C VAL A 114 13.92 20.40 -1.32
N SER A 115 13.13 21.47 -1.46
CA SER A 115 13.61 22.85 -1.32
C SER A 115 12.49 23.75 -0.79
N HIS A 116 12.83 24.97 -0.39
CA HIS A 116 11.82 25.96 0.00
C HIS A 116 10.80 26.20 -1.11
N VAL A 117 9.55 26.45 -0.69
CA VAL A 117 8.42 26.59 -1.61
C VAL A 117 8.63 27.74 -2.60
N ASN A 118 8.55 27.43 -3.90
CA ASN A 118 8.43 28.44 -4.94
C ASN A 118 7.00 29.01 -4.98
N LYS A 119 6.77 30.13 -4.28
CA LYS A 119 5.46 30.80 -4.20
C LYS A 119 4.91 31.24 -5.57
N LYS A 120 5.77 31.50 -6.58
CA LYS A 120 5.31 31.84 -7.95
C LYS A 120 4.65 30.66 -8.65
N LYS A 121 5.08 29.42 -8.36
CA LYS A 121 4.50 28.18 -8.90
C LYS A 121 3.16 27.84 -8.23
N PHE A 122 3.02 28.16 -6.94
CA PHE A 122 1.87 27.76 -6.11
C PHE A 122 1.05 28.98 -5.62
N LYS A 123 0.68 29.88 -6.54
CA LYS A 123 0.03 31.17 -6.20
C LYS A 123 -1.28 31.04 -5.42
N LYS A 124 -1.99 29.91 -5.59
CA LYS A 124 -3.31 29.64 -4.97
C LYS A 124 -3.22 28.69 -3.78
N VAL A 125 -2.02 28.46 -3.24
CA VAL A 125 -1.79 27.57 -2.08
C VAL A 125 -1.17 28.40 -0.98
N LYS A 126 -1.67 28.25 0.24
CA LYS A 126 -1.09 28.90 1.43
C LYS A 126 -0.13 27.93 2.10
N PHE A 127 1.05 28.43 2.44
CA PHE A 127 2.08 27.66 3.12
C PHE A 127 2.41 28.30 4.47
N GLY A 128 2.61 27.47 5.48
CA GLY A 128 3.26 27.84 6.73
C GLY A 128 4.76 28.09 6.55
N GLN A 129 5.45 28.26 7.68
CA GLN A 129 6.91 28.44 7.69
C GLN A 129 7.65 27.12 7.56
N ASN A 130 8.87 27.16 7.02
CA ASN A 130 9.77 26.02 6.88
C ASN A 130 9.18 24.81 6.12
N VAL A 131 8.28 25.06 5.17
CA VAL A 131 7.76 24.01 4.30
C VAL A 131 8.78 23.68 3.20
N LEU A 132 9.01 22.39 2.98
CA LEU A 132 9.87 21.89 1.91
C LEU A 132 9.05 21.11 0.88
N VAL A 133 9.33 21.35 -0.40
CA VAL A 133 8.63 20.75 -1.54
C VAL A 133 9.63 20.17 -2.55
N GLY A 134 9.42 18.92 -2.94
CA GLY A 134 10.23 18.20 -3.92
C GLY A 134 9.93 18.54 -5.38
N LYS A 135 10.67 17.91 -6.29
CA LYS A 135 10.50 18.07 -7.74
C LYS A 135 9.14 17.54 -8.20
N ASN A 136 8.57 18.19 -9.22
CA ASN A 136 7.32 17.78 -9.87
C ASN A 136 6.09 17.63 -8.96
N VAL A 137 6.16 18.13 -7.72
CA VAL A 137 5.00 18.17 -6.82
C VAL A 137 3.89 19.02 -7.45
N LYS A 138 2.66 18.52 -7.30
CA LYS A 138 1.42 19.21 -7.70
C LYS A 138 0.53 19.36 -6.47
N ILE A 139 0.05 20.58 -6.24
CA ILE A 139 -0.88 20.91 -5.16
C ILE A 139 -2.01 21.71 -5.78
N GLY A 140 -3.26 21.26 -5.57
CA GLY A 140 -4.44 21.90 -6.11
C GLY A 140 -4.75 23.24 -5.44
N ASN A 141 -5.65 24.00 -6.05
CA ASN A 141 -5.97 25.35 -5.61
C ASN A 141 -6.64 25.35 -4.23
N ASN A 142 -6.45 26.44 -3.48
CA ASN A 142 -7.05 26.69 -2.17
C ASN A 142 -6.67 25.65 -1.10
N SER A 143 -5.55 24.94 -1.30
CA SER A 143 -5.00 24.04 -0.30
C SER A 143 -4.10 24.80 0.67
N LEU A 144 -4.02 24.29 1.90
CA LEU A 144 -3.21 24.83 2.99
C LEU A 144 -2.18 23.78 3.39
N ILE A 145 -0.91 24.18 3.53
CA ILE A 145 0.17 23.32 4.02
C ILE A 145 0.76 23.96 5.28
N GLY A 146 0.69 23.25 6.41
CA GLY A 146 1.15 23.69 7.71
C GLY A 146 2.66 23.76 7.85
N HIS A 147 3.11 24.24 9.00
CA HIS A 147 4.51 24.54 9.30
C HIS A 147 5.38 23.28 9.33
N ASN A 148 6.65 23.41 8.93
CA ASN A 148 7.66 22.35 8.95
C ASN A 148 7.28 21.06 8.18
N SER A 149 6.26 21.11 7.33
CA SER A 149 5.82 19.95 6.57
C SER A 149 6.69 19.72 5.33
N ILE A 150 6.87 18.46 4.95
CA ILE A 150 7.71 18.04 3.83
C ILE A 150 6.86 17.26 2.82
N ILE A 151 6.76 17.81 1.61
CA ILE A 151 6.07 17.18 0.49
C ILE A 151 7.11 16.70 -0.52
N GLU A 152 7.42 15.40 -0.53
CA GLU A 152 8.49 14.84 -1.36
C GLU A 152 8.13 14.77 -2.85
N SER A 153 9.13 14.53 -3.70
CA SER A 153 9.02 14.61 -5.15
C SER A 153 7.90 13.74 -5.73
N ASN A 154 7.26 14.27 -6.78
CA ASN A 154 6.16 13.68 -7.54
C ASN A 154 4.85 13.46 -6.75
N VAL A 155 4.76 13.86 -5.47
CA VAL A 155 3.51 13.82 -4.70
C VAL A 155 2.46 14.72 -5.38
N LYS A 156 1.22 14.24 -5.37
CA LYS A 156 0.06 14.95 -5.91
C LYS A 156 -0.96 15.14 -4.81
N ILE A 157 -1.36 16.39 -4.59
CA ILE A 157 -2.40 16.78 -3.64
C ILE A 157 -3.48 17.53 -4.43
N GLY A 158 -4.75 17.16 -4.23
CA GLY A 158 -5.89 17.83 -4.83
C GLY A 158 -6.11 19.25 -4.31
N SER A 159 -7.27 19.80 -4.67
CA SER A 159 -7.68 21.15 -4.27
C SER A 159 -8.39 21.14 -2.93
N LYS A 160 -8.37 22.28 -2.23
CA LYS A 160 -9.04 22.50 -0.94
C LYS A 160 -8.61 21.52 0.16
N CYS A 161 -7.37 21.01 0.08
CA CYS A 161 -6.83 20.14 1.10
C CYS A 161 -6.22 20.94 2.24
N ILE A 162 -6.24 20.39 3.44
CA ILE A 162 -5.56 20.95 4.61
C ILE A 162 -4.54 19.91 5.07
N ILE A 163 -3.27 20.26 4.99
CA ILE A 163 -2.17 19.46 5.51
C ILE A 163 -1.63 20.19 6.73
N GLY A 164 -1.61 19.51 7.87
CA GLY A 164 -1.19 20.05 9.16
C GLY A 164 0.30 20.33 9.26
N ASN A 165 0.74 20.58 10.48
CA ASN A 165 2.12 20.87 10.84
C ASN A 165 2.92 19.58 10.99
N ASN A 166 4.23 19.64 10.71
CA ASN A 166 5.16 18.51 10.86
C ASN A 166 4.72 17.25 10.10
N VAL A 167 4.01 17.40 8.97
CA VAL A 167 3.53 16.28 8.16
C VAL A 167 4.56 15.92 7.10
N ILE A 168 4.82 14.62 6.91
CA ILE A 168 5.69 14.11 5.85
C ILE A 168 4.87 13.29 4.85
N ILE A 169 4.86 13.71 3.59
CA ILE A 169 4.15 13.01 2.51
C ILE A 169 5.13 12.60 1.43
N LYS A 170 5.18 11.30 1.14
CA LYS A 170 5.97 10.67 0.09
C LYS A 170 5.11 9.67 -0.68
N ASN A 171 5.47 9.33 -1.93
CA ASN A 171 4.84 8.24 -2.69
C ASN A 171 3.31 8.24 -2.66
N SER A 172 2.68 9.42 -2.70
CA SER A 172 1.25 9.58 -2.43
C SER A 172 0.52 10.39 -3.48
N ILE A 173 -0.70 9.95 -3.78
CA ILE A 173 -1.69 10.68 -4.56
C ILE A 173 -2.90 10.92 -3.67
N ILE A 174 -3.19 12.19 -3.40
CA ILE A 174 -4.23 12.65 -2.49
C ILE A 174 -5.29 13.39 -3.31
N GLY A 175 -6.56 13.04 -3.09
CA GLY A 175 -7.73 13.66 -3.69
C GLY A 175 -8.00 15.08 -3.20
N ASN A 176 -9.23 15.55 -3.39
CA ASN A 176 -9.68 16.89 -3.02
C ASN A 176 -10.36 16.90 -1.65
N ASN A 177 -10.37 18.08 -1.00
CA ASN A 177 -10.97 18.28 0.32
C ASN A 177 -10.44 17.31 1.39
N VAL A 178 -9.20 16.84 1.25
CA VAL A 178 -8.58 15.92 2.24
C VAL A 178 -7.99 16.74 3.37
N ARG A 179 -8.19 16.27 4.60
CA ARG A 179 -7.59 16.82 5.82
C ARG A 179 -6.59 15.83 6.38
N VAL A 180 -5.35 16.26 6.57
CA VAL A 180 -4.29 15.50 7.23
C VAL A 180 -3.84 16.35 8.41
N LEU A 181 -4.03 15.86 9.63
CA LEU A 181 -3.67 16.59 10.84
C LEU A 181 -2.18 16.40 11.19
N ASP A 182 -1.76 17.02 12.28
CA ASP A 182 -0.37 17.25 12.61
C ASP A 182 0.43 15.95 12.84
N GLY A 183 1.68 15.93 12.38
CA GLY A 183 2.62 14.83 12.63
C GLY A 183 2.40 13.55 11.82
N ALA A 184 1.41 13.51 10.92
CA ALA A 184 1.17 12.32 10.09
C ALA A 184 2.33 12.03 9.13
N ILE A 185 2.62 10.73 8.91
CA ILE A 185 3.62 10.24 7.97
C ILE A 185 2.95 9.34 6.94
N ILE A 186 2.99 9.74 5.68
CA ILE A 186 2.26 9.07 4.60
C ILE A 186 3.20 8.65 3.48
N GLY A 187 3.09 7.37 3.10
CA GLY A 187 3.76 6.76 1.94
C GLY A 187 5.24 6.48 2.13
N LYS A 188 5.69 6.32 3.38
CA LYS A 188 6.97 5.65 3.66
C LYS A 188 6.83 4.15 3.38
N LYS A 189 7.99 3.49 3.35
CA LYS A 189 8.09 2.06 3.04
C LYS A 189 7.62 1.21 4.21
N GLY A 190 6.72 0.26 3.95
CA GLY A 190 6.24 -0.66 4.97
C GLY A 190 7.21 -1.77 5.39
N PHE A 191 6.73 -2.59 6.31
CA PHE A 191 7.51 -3.64 6.98
C PHE A 191 7.57 -4.97 6.21
N GLY A 192 8.29 -5.00 5.08
CA GLY A 192 8.54 -6.24 4.32
C GLY A 192 10.02 -6.60 4.18
N PHE A 193 10.35 -7.84 4.54
CA PHE A 193 11.69 -8.43 4.46
C PHE A 193 11.59 -9.96 4.41
N PHE A 194 12.68 -10.62 4.02
CA PHE A 194 12.86 -12.06 4.17
C PHE A 194 13.65 -12.32 5.44
N PRO A 195 13.07 -13.05 6.41
CA PRO A 195 13.84 -13.54 7.55
C PRO A 195 14.79 -14.64 7.08
N GLU A 196 16.08 -14.48 7.36
CA GLU A 196 17.11 -15.48 7.05
C GLU A 196 18.02 -15.65 8.27
N LYS A 197 18.70 -16.81 8.37
CA LYS A 197 19.46 -17.19 9.58
C LYS A 197 20.54 -16.16 9.97
N THR A 198 21.16 -15.52 8.99
CA THR A 198 22.31 -14.63 9.21
C THR A 198 21.98 -13.15 9.06
N LYS A 199 21.03 -12.80 8.18
CA LYS A 199 20.63 -11.40 7.95
C LYS A 199 19.25 -11.32 7.31
N ASN A 200 18.45 -10.37 7.77
CA ASN A 200 17.18 -10.04 7.14
C ASN A 200 17.37 -9.23 5.85
N THR A 201 16.77 -9.68 4.75
CA THR A 201 16.89 -9.01 3.44
C THR A 201 15.62 -8.20 3.14
N ARG A 202 15.74 -6.88 2.92
CA ARG A 202 14.57 -6.01 2.68
C ARG A 202 13.86 -6.30 1.36
N TYR A 203 12.52 -6.26 1.40
CA TYR A 203 11.69 -6.37 0.20
C TYR A 203 11.39 -4.97 -0.39
N PRO A 204 11.55 -4.74 -1.71
CA PRO A 204 11.16 -3.52 -2.38
C PRO A 204 9.68 -3.18 -2.19
N HIS A 205 9.40 -1.94 -1.82
CA HIS A 205 8.03 -1.42 -1.87
C HIS A 205 8.02 -0.33 -2.92
N ILE A 206 7.53 -0.68 -4.10
CA ILE A 206 7.46 0.23 -5.24
C ILE A 206 6.05 0.81 -5.42
N GLY A 207 5.05 0.37 -4.66
CA GLY A 207 3.70 0.92 -4.68
C GLY A 207 3.61 2.33 -4.12
N MET A 208 2.38 2.81 -3.99
CA MET A 208 2.05 4.15 -3.48
C MET A 208 0.90 4.11 -2.48
N VAL A 209 0.63 5.24 -1.85
CA VAL A 209 -0.59 5.51 -1.11
C VAL A 209 -1.53 6.32 -2.01
N ILE A 210 -2.80 5.91 -2.05
CA ILE A 210 -3.86 6.63 -2.76
C ILE A 210 -4.94 6.98 -1.74
N ILE A 211 -5.14 8.27 -1.52
CA ILE A 211 -6.18 8.81 -0.63
C ILE A 211 -7.23 9.48 -1.49
N ALA A 212 -8.48 9.04 -1.39
CA ALA A 212 -9.58 9.59 -2.17
C ALA A 212 -10.10 10.92 -1.58
N ASP A 213 -11.11 11.50 -2.23
CA ASP A 213 -11.67 12.80 -1.81
C ASP A 213 -12.35 12.74 -0.43
N ASN A 214 -12.36 13.88 0.27
CA ASN A 214 -13.04 14.12 1.55
C ASN A 214 -12.61 13.17 2.68
N VAL A 215 -11.38 12.69 2.65
CA VAL A 215 -10.80 11.87 3.73
C VAL A 215 -10.26 12.77 4.83
N GLU A 216 -10.40 12.34 6.09
CA GLU A 216 -9.72 12.94 7.24
C GLU A 216 -8.77 11.92 7.86
N ILE A 217 -7.52 12.35 8.10
CA ILE A 217 -6.45 11.60 8.74
C ILE A 217 -6.02 12.39 9.97
N GLY A 218 -6.22 11.81 11.15
CA GLY A 218 -5.85 12.37 12.43
C GLY A 218 -4.34 12.49 12.66
N CYS A 219 -3.99 13.01 13.83
CA CYS A 219 -2.63 13.32 14.24
C CYS A 219 -1.78 12.06 14.40
N ASN A 220 -0.51 12.15 14.04
CA ASN A 220 0.50 11.11 14.22
C ASN A 220 0.15 9.74 13.61
N ASN A 221 -0.67 9.73 12.56
CA ASN A 221 -0.95 8.52 11.80
C ASN A 221 0.23 8.12 10.93
N THR A 222 0.44 6.81 10.77
CA THR A 222 1.44 6.25 9.85
C THR A 222 0.74 5.40 8.79
N ILE A 223 0.90 5.78 7.52
CA ILE A 223 0.30 5.07 6.38
C ILE A 223 1.40 4.64 5.44
N ASP A 224 1.69 3.34 5.44
CA ASP A 224 2.72 2.76 4.59
C ASP A 224 2.24 2.69 3.14
N ARG A 225 3.14 2.95 2.19
CA ARG A 225 2.88 2.65 0.78
C ARG A 225 2.86 1.14 0.55
N GLY A 226 2.12 0.73 -0.48
CA GLY A 226 2.06 -0.68 -0.83
C GLY A 226 3.37 -1.23 -1.41
N SER A 227 3.50 -2.56 -1.38
CA SER A 227 4.64 -3.27 -1.95
C SER A 227 4.66 -3.23 -3.48
N LEU A 228 3.91 -4.11 -4.16
CA LEU A 228 3.65 -4.04 -5.61
C LEU A 228 2.30 -3.37 -5.90
N SER A 229 1.28 -3.69 -5.11
CA SER A 229 -0.01 -2.98 -5.12
C SER A 229 0.08 -1.68 -4.33
N ASN A 230 -1.03 -0.96 -4.24
CA ASN A 230 -1.12 0.30 -3.50
C ASN A 230 -1.83 0.12 -2.16
N THR A 231 -1.53 1.00 -1.22
CA THR A 231 -2.38 1.24 -0.03
C THR A 231 -3.43 2.26 -0.43
N ILE A 232 -4.70 2.02 -0.10
CA ILE A 232 -5.83 2.82 -0.59
C ILE A 232 -6.74 3.20 0.57
N ILE A 233 -7.14 4.47 0.63
CA ILE A 233 -8.16 4.99 1.54
C ILE A 233 -9.32 5.54 0.69
N GLY A 234 -10.50 4.95 0.84
CA GLY A 234 -11.72 5.30 0.12
C GLY A 234 -12.30 6.65 0.53
N LYS A 235 -13.29 7.13 -0.24
CA LYS A 235 -13.85 8.47 -0.09
C LYS A 235 -14.59 8.63 1.23
N ASN A 236 -14.62 9.84 1.77
CA ASN A 236 -15.37 10.18 3.00
C ASN A 236 -15.00 9.30 4.21
N THR A 237 -13.78 8.76 4.26
CA THR A 237 -13.32 7.93 5.38
C THR A 237 -12.60 8.80 6.40
N PHE A 238 -12.92 8.61 7.67
CA PHE A 238 -12.36 9.34 8.80
C PHE A 238 -11.50 8.39 9.63
N ILE A 239 -10.26 8.80 9.86
CA ILE A 239 -9.25 8.05 10.61
C ILE A 239 -8.80 8.95 11.74
N ASP A 240 -9.03 8.55 12.97
CA ASP A 240 -8.65 9.25 14.19
C ASP A 240 -7.12 9.15 14.43
N ASN A 241 -6.65 9.61 15.58
CA ASN A 241 -5.25 9.76 15.92
C ASN A 241 -4.52 8.43 16.15
N GLN A 242 -3.21 8.42 15.88
CA GLN A 242 -2.29 7.31 16.16
C GLN A 242 -2.68 5.96 15.52
N VAL A 243 -3.38 5.99 14.39
CA VAL A 243 -3.69 4.80 13.59
C VAL A 243 -2.48 4.41 12.74
N HIS A 244 -2.16 3.12 12.74
CA HIS A 244 -1.16 2.55 11.85
C HIS A 244 -1.81 1.74 10.72
N ILE A 245 -1.53 2.11 9.48
CA ILE A 245 -2.00 1.42 8.27
C ILE A 245 -0.79 0.85 7.54
N ALA A 246 -0.59 -0.47 7.65
CA ALA A 246 0.50 -1.14 6.96
C ALA A 246 0.31 -1.20 5.43
N HIS A 247 1.36 -1.65 4.75
CA HIS A 247 1.42 -1.72 3.30
C HIS A 247 0.26 -2.55 2.70
N ASN A 248 -0.24 -2.11 1.55
CA ASN A 248 -1.28 -2.78 0.75
C ASN A 248 -2.66 -2.89 1.41
N VAL A 249 -2.88 -2.24 2.55
CA VAL A 249 -4.22 -2.14 3.13
C VAL A 249 -5.12 -1.33 2.21
N ASN A 250 -6.34 -1.83 1.98
CA ASN A 250 -7.34 -1.15 1.15
C ASN A 250 -8.60 -0.92 1.98
N ILE A 251 -8.84 0.32 2.36
CA ILE A 251 -10.01 0.73 3.13
C ILE A 251 -11.05 1.33 2.18
N GLY A 252 -12.28 0.84 2.27
CA GLY A 252 -13.43 1.35 1.52
C GLY A 252 -13.83 2.78 1.90
N SER A 253 -15.00 3.18 1.41
CA SER A 253 -15.53 4.53 1.58
C SER A 253 -16.49 4.62 2.77
N ASN A 254 -16.60 5.81 3.34
CA ASN A 254 -17.47 6.14 4.48
C ASN A 254 -17.15 5.31 5.73
N CYS A 255 -15.88 4.97 5.96
CA CYS A 255 -15.45 4.25 7.15
C CYS A 255 -15.10 5.22 8.29
N VAL A 256 -15.28 4.76 9.53
CA VAL A 256 -14.90 5.48 10.75
C VAL A 256 -13.94 4.61 11.54
N ILE A 257 -12.68 5.02 11.60
CA ILE A 257 -11.61 4.28 12.28
C ILE A 257 -11.15 5.12 13.46
N THR A 258 -11.38 4.67 14.69
CA THR A 258 -11.04 5.47 15.87
C THR A 258 -9.61 5.23 16.35
N GLY A 259 -9.19 5.96 17.37
CA GLY A 259 -7.78 6.09 17.72
C GLY A 259 -7.06 4.78 18.03
N GLN A 260 -5.78 4.75 17.71
CA GLN A 260 -4.87 3.62 17.99
C GLN A 260 -5.24 2.27 17.34
N VAL A 261 -6.11 2.27 16.33
CA VAL A 261 -6.35 1.08 15.52
C VAL A 261 -5.09 0.73 14.73
N GLY A 262 -4.75 -0.56 14.68
CA GLY A 262 -3.61 -1.07 13.91
C GLY A 262 -4.05 -2.03 12.81
N PHE A 263 -3.58 -1.83 11.59
CA PHE A 263 -3.79 -2.74 10.47
C PHE A 263 -2.47 -3.39 10.06
N ALA A 264 -2.42 -4.72 10.06
CA ALA A 264 -1.37 -5.47 9.39
C ALA A 264 -1.59 -5.50 7.87
N GLY A 265 -0.53 -5.80 7.12
CA GLY A 265 -0.48 -5.59 5.68
C GLY A 265 -1.50 -6.40 4.87
N SER A 266 -1.90 -5.85 3.72
CA SER A 266 -2.70 -6.51 2.69
C SER A 266 -4.14 -6.89 3.06
N SER A 267 -4.69 -6.34 4.14
CA SER A 267 -6.11 -6.50 4.48
C SER A 267 -7.01 -5.55 3.66
N THR A 268 -8.20 -6.03 3.30
CA THR A 268 -9.23 -5.25 2.58
C THR A 268 -10.42 -5.02 3.49
N ILE A 269 -10.79 -3.75 3.66
CA ILE A 269 -11.90 -3.29 4.49
C ILE A 269 -12.99 -2.76 3.56
N GLY A 270 -14.22 -3.24 3.73
CA GLY A 270 -15.38 -2.81 2.95
C GLY A 270 -15.78 -1.35 3.21
N ASN A 271 -16.93 -0.97 2.68
CA ASN A 271 -17.50 0.36 2.89
C ASN A 271 -18.34 0.42 4.17
N ARG A 272 -18.47 1.61 4.75
CA ARG A 272 -19.30 1.87 5.95
C ARG A 272 -18.91 0.98 7.12
N VAL A 273 -17.61 0.78 7.32
CA VAL A 273 -17.07 0.02 8.44
C VAL A 273 -16.72 0.98 9.58
N SER A 274 -17.14 0.63 10.78
CA SER A 274 -16.76 1.32 12.02
C SER A 274 -15.85 0.44 12.84
N ILE A 275 -14.68 0.94 13.23
CA ILE A 275 -13.70 0.21 14.04
C ILE A 275 -13.40 1.02 15.29
N GLY A 276 -13.73 0.44 16.44
CA GLY A 276 -13.49 1.02 17.76
C GLY A 276 -12.02 1.05 18.15
N GLY A 277 -11.72 1.87 19.16
CA GLY A 277 -10.34 2.27 19.47
C GLY A 277 -9.49 1.10 19.91
N GLN A 278 -8.20 1.15 19.59
CA GLN A 278 -7.23 0.09 19.92
C GLN A 278 -7.55 -1.30 19.34
N ALA A 279 -8.47 -1.41 18.38
CA ALA A 279 -8.67 -2.68 17.68
C ALA A 279 -7.46 -3.02 16.79
N GLY A 280 -7.13 -4.30 16.68
CA GLY A 280 -6.05 -4.82 15.85
C GLY A 280 -6.60 -5.69 14.72
N ILE A 281 -6.24 -5.37 13.47
CA ILE A 281 -6.67 -6.12 12.28
C ILE A 281 -5.49 -6.90 11.72
N SER A 282 -5.57 -8.23 11.74
CA SER A 282 -4.53 -9.10 11.17
C SER A 282 -4.41 -8.94 9.66
N GLY A 283 -3.29 -9.40 9.11
CA GLY A 283 -2.96 -9.23 7.69
C GLY A 283 -3.75 -10.16 6.77
N HIS A 284 -3.88 -9.77 5.51
CA HIS A 284 -4.54 -10.54 4.45
C HIS A 284 -6.01 -10.92 4.72
N LEU A 285 -6.69 -10.18 5.59
CA LEU A 285 -8.10 -10.38 5.89
C LEU A 285 -9.01 -9.64 4.90
N LYS A 286 -10.22 -10.14 4.75
CA LYS A 286 -11.33 -9.46 4.09
C LYS A 286 -12.40 -9.14 5.14
N ILE A 287 -12.60 -7.85 5.39
CA ILE A 287 -13.68 -7.32 6.22
C ILE A 287 -14.76 -6.79 5.29
N GLY A 288 -15.98 -7.25 5.50
CA GLY A 288 -17.15 -6.92 4.68
C GLY A 288 -17.60 -5.46 4.79
N ASN A 289 -18.66 -5.13 4.06
CA ASN A 289 -19.35 -3.84 4.17
C ASN A 289 -20.23 -3.78 5.43
N ASN A 290 -20.51 -2.57 5.93
CA ASN A 290 -21.41 -2.34 7.07
C ASN A 290 -21.00 -3.08 8.35
N VAL A 291 -19.70 -3.33 8.53
CA VAL A 291 -19.20 -4.05 9.71
C VAL A 291 -18.95 -3.08 10.86
N GLN A 292 -19.29 -3.49 12.08
CA GLN A 292 -18.93 -2.77 13.31
C GLN A 292 -18.02 -3.65 14.16
N ILE A 293 -16.82 -3.17 14.46
CA ILE A 293 -15.83 -3.84 15.32
C ILE A 293 -15.71 -3.02 16.61
N GLY A 294 -15.97 -3.64 17.75
CA GLY A 294 -15.81 -3.02 19.07
C GLY A 294 -14.37 -2.64 19.39
N GLY A 295 -14.18 -1.71 20.33
CA GLY A 295 -12.85 -1.31 20.79
C GLY A 295 -12.08 -2.47 21.43
N GLY A 296 -10.74 -2.42 21.35
CA GLY A 296 -9.83 -3.43 21.89
C GLY A 296 -9.91 -4.81 21.21
N SER A 297 -10.69 -4.95 20.13
CA SER A 297 -10.92 -6.23 19.48
C SER A 297 -9.72 -6.67 18.62
N GLY A 298 -9.29 -7.92 18.80
CA GLY A 298 -8.34 -8.59 17.91
C GLY A 298 -9.04 -9.35 16.78
N VAL A 299 -8.94 -8.85 15.55
CA VAL A 299 -9.56 -9.49 14.37
C VAL A 299 -8.54 -10.37 13.65
N VAL A 300 -8.76 -11.68 13.71
CA VAL A 300 -7.84 -12.71 13.18
C VAL A 300 -8.45 -13.55 12.04
N LYS A 301 -9.71 -13.31 11.68
CA LYS A 301 -10.44 -13.99 10.61
C LYS A 301 -11.21 -12.98 9.76
N ASN A 302 -11.57 -13.39 8.54
CA ASN A 302 -12.46 -12.61 7.68
C ASN A 302 -13.79 -12.36 8.39
N ILE A 303 -14.39 -11.20 8.16
CA ILE A 303 -15.71 -10.83 8.71
C ILE A 303 -16.66 -10.58 7.54
N PRO A 304 -17.83 -11.25 7.47
CA PRO A 304 -18.79 -11.02 6.41
C PRO A 304 -19.51 -9.68 6.55
N ASP A 305 -20.17 -9.25 5.48
CA ASP A 305 -20.96 -8.02 5.45
C ASP A 305 -22.02 -7.98 6.56
N ASN A 306 -22.37 -6.77 7.03
CA ASN A 306 -23.40 -6.50 8.04
C ASN A 306 -23.15 -7.12 9.42
N SER A 307 -21.92 -7.50 9.74
CA SER A 307 -21.58 -8.10 11.03
C SER A 307 -21.32 -7.04 12.11
N LYS A 308 -21.67 -7.36 13.35
CA LYS A 308 -21.19 -6.66 14.54
C LYS A 308 -20.38 -7.64 15.38
N VAL A 309 -19.14 -7.30 15.68
CA VAL A 309 -18.23 -8.16 16.45
C VAL A 309 -17.55 -7.36 17.55
N MET A 310 -17.25 -8.03 18.66
CA MET A 310 -16.45 -7.48 19.74
C MET A 310 -15.71 -8.62 20.45
N GLY A 311 -14.47 -8.37 20.83
CA GLY A 311 -13.73 -9.08 21.86
C GLY A 311 -12.98 -8.04 22.68
N TYR A 312 -12.79 -8.29 23.99
CA TYR A 312 -12.63 -7.33 25.11
C TYR A 312 -13.96 -7.31 25.92
N PRO A 313 -13.95 -7.63 27.24
CA PRO A 313 -13.39 -6.71 28.23
C PRO A 313 -12.30 -7.32 29.12
N ALA A 314 -11.68 -6.46 29.93
CA ALA A 314 -10.96 -6.91 31.12
C ALA A 314 -11.90 -7.72 32.02
N LYS A 315 -11.43 -8.89 32.46
CA LYS A 315 -12.12 -9.78 33.39
C LYS A 315 -11.23 -9.98 34.62
N ASP A 316 -11.85 -10.38 35.72
CA ASP A 316 -11.09 -10.91 36.86
C ASP A 316 -10.19 -12.08 36.40
N ILE A 317 -8.93 -12.08 36.86
CA ILE A 317 -7.90 -13.03 36.39
C ILE A 317 -8.28 -14.49 36.68
N ARG A 318 -8.91 -14.78 37.83
CA ARG A 318 -9.31 -16.13 38.18
C ARG A 318 -10.47 -16.61 37.31
N LYS A 319 -11.45 -15.74 37.06
CA LYS A 319 -12.56 -16.05 36.13
C LYS A 319 -12.05 -16.31 34.73
N PHE A 320 -11.14 -15.47 34.23
CA PHE A 320 -10.56 -15.64 32.90
C PHE A 320 -9.85 -16.99 32.73
N LEU A 321 -8.97 -17.36 33.67
CA LEU A 321 -8.24 -18.64 33.63
C LEU A 321 -9.17 -19.86 33.74
N LYS A 322 -10.27 -19.74 34.48
CA LYS A 322 -11.26 -20.82 34.61
C LYS A 322 -12.08 -21.01 33.33
N GLU A 323 -12.46 -19.93 32.66
CA GLU A 323 -13.28 -19.95 31.44
C GLU A 323 -12.51 -20.41 30.18
N ASN A 324 -11.17 -20.35 30.20
CA ASN A 324 -10.31 -20.62 29.03
C ASN A 324 -9.30 -21.76 29.28
N ARG A 325 -9.59 -22.64 30.24
CA ARG A 325 -8.94 -23.95 30.36
C ARG A 325 -9.61 -24.94 29.43
#